data_AF-A0A5C7YS82-F1
#
_entry.id   AF-A0A5C7YS82-F1
#
_cell.length_a   1.000
_cell.length_b   1.000
_cell.length_c   1.000
_cell.angle_alpha   90.00
_cell.angle_beta   90.00
_cell.angle_gamma   90.00
#
_symmetry.space_group_name_H-M   'P 1'
#
loop_
_entity.id
_entity.type
_entity.pdbx_description
1 polymer ?
#
loop_
_entity_poly.entity_id
_entity_poly.type
_entity_poly.pdbx_seq_one_letter_code
_entity_poly.pdbx_strand_id
1 'polypeptide(L)'
;MTTLRLISSMATKPLLADLVALYQKQVPGTLVHVESVGGVDAAKRVEAGEAFDGVVLASNAIDKLIASGHVLAGTRADLVHSGVAVAVPADAPVPDISTEEDLKAAILAAPTLGYSTGPS
;
A
#
# COMPACT_ATOMS: atom_id res chain seq x y z
N MET A 1 25.62 -13.46 -4.10
CA MET A 1 24.61 -12.45 -4.45
C MET A 1 23.53 -12.56 -3.40
N THR A 2 23.26 -11.50 -2.65
CA THR A 2 22.26 -11.53 -1.55
C THR A 2 20.90 -11.20 -2.13
N THR A 3 19.87 -11.97 -1.77
CA THR A 3 18.50 -11.71 -2.24
C THR A 3 17.63 -11.28 -1.07
N LEU A 4 16.97 -10.13 -1.20
CA LEU A 4 15.97 -9.63 -0.27
C LEU A 4 14.57 -9.83 -0.86
N ARG A 5 13.65 -10.37 -0.06
CA ARG A 5 12.25 -10.59 -0.42
C ARG A 5 11.37 -9.61 0.34
N LEU A 6 10.67 -8.76 -0.40
CA LEU A 6 9.73 -7.79 0.14
C LEU A 6 8.30 -8.18 -0.24
N ILE A 7 7.35 -7.95 0.67
CA ILE A 7 5.91 -7.95 0.36
C ILE A 7 5.35 -6.53 0.49
N SER A 8 4.43 -6.18 -0.40
CA SER A 8 3.89 -4.81 -0.50
C SER A 8 2.41 -4.78 -0.89
N SER A 9 1.75 -3.64 -0.64
CA SER A 9 0.45 -3.35 -1.21
C SER A 9 0.54 -2.98 -2.69
N MET A 10 -0.53 -3.22 -3.46
CA MET A 10 -0.58 -2.89 -4.89
C MET A 10 -0.31 -1.41 -5.20
N ALA A 11 -0.69 -0.47 -4.33
CA ALA A 11 -0.51 0.96 -4.60
C ALA A 11 0.96 1.40 -4.66
N THR A 12 1.85 0.70 -3.94
CA THR A 12 3.28 1.04 -3.91
C THR A 12 4.09 0.35 -4.99
N LYS A 13 3.50 -0.60 -5.73
CA LYS A 13 4.18 -1.38 -6.78
C LYS A 13 4.99 -0.55 -7.79
N PRO A 14 4.44 0.49 -8.46
CA PRO A 14 5.22 1.25 -9.44
C PRO A 14 6.39 2.00 -8.78
N LEU A 15 6.15 2.64 -7.63
CA LEU A 15 7.19 3.32 -6.87
C LEU A 15 8.33 2.36 -6.45
N LEU A 16 7.97 1.19 -5.91
CA LEU A 16 8.96 0.19 -5.49
C LEU A 16 9.75 -0.38 -6.66
N ALA A 17 9.14 -0.53 -7.84
CA ALA A 17 9.86 -0.95 -9.04
C ALA A 17 10.97 0.05 -9.42
N ASP A 18 10.66 1.36 -9.38
CA ASP A 18 11.64 2.42 -9.66
C ASP A 18 12.76 2.45 -8.60
N LEU A 19 12.40 2.35 -7.33
CA LEU A 19 13.36 2.34 -6.22
C LEU A 19 14.27 1.10 -6.26
N VAL A 20 13.74 -0.08 -6.58
CA VAL A 20 14.54 -1.30 -6.75
C VAL A 20 15.50 -1.17 -7.93
N ALA A 21 15.05 -0.62 -9.06
CA ALA A 21 15.92 -0.39 -10.21
C ALA A 21 17.05 0.60 -9.88
N LEU A 22 16.76 1.64 -9.09
CA LEU A 22 17.77 2.58 -8.61
C LEU A 22 18.75 1.92 -7.63
N TYR A 23 18.24 1.16 -6.66
CA TYR A 23 19.04 0.46 -5.67
C TYR A 23 19.99 -0.57 -6.30
N GLN A 24 19.52 -1.34 -7.29
CA GLN A 24 20.33 -2.33 -8.01
C GLN A 24 21.55 -1.71 -8.70
N LYS A 25 21.42 -0.49 -9.22
CA LYS A 25 22.54 0.25 -9.83
C LYS A 25 23.59 0.65 -8.81
N GLN A 26 23.16 0.98 -7.59
CA GLN A 26 24.04 1.41 -6.50
C GLN A 26 24.68 0.22 -5.76
N VAL A 27 23.95 -0.88 -5.65
CA VAL A 27 24.33 -2.07 -4.88
C VAL A 27 24.21 -3.33 -5.75
N PRO A 28 25.10 -3.52 -6.75
CA PRO A 28 24.97 -4.61 -7.73
C PRO A 28 25.07 -6.03 -7.14
N GLY A 29 25.57 -6.18 -5.90
CA GLY A 29 25.68 -7.46 -5.21
C GLY A 29 24.39 -7.96 -4.55
N THR A 30 23.35 -7.12 -4.50
CA THR A 30 22.07 -7.42 -3.85
C THR A 30 20.94 -7.37 -4.87
N LEU A 31 20.07 -8.39 -4.86
CA LEU A 31 18.82 -8.44 -5.60
C LEU A 31 17.66 -8.16 -4.66
N VAL A 32 16.69 -7.37 -5.08
CA VAL A 32 15.47 -7.09 -4.32
C VAL A 32 14.27 -7.58 -5.12
N HIS A 33 13.55 -8.56 -4.58
CA HIS A 33 12.31 -9.06 -5.16
C HIS A 33 11.13 -8.53 -4.37
N VAL A 34 10.23 -7.82 -5.05
CA VAL A 34 9.01 -7.26 -4.46
C VAL A 34 7.81 -8.05 -4.96
N GLU A 35 7.07 -8.66 -4.05
CA GLU A 35 5.75 -9.22 -4.32
C GLU A 35 4.69 -8.19 -3.90
N SER A 36 3.83 -7.77 -4.83
CA SER A 36 2.74 -6.82 -4.56
C SER A 36 1.40 -7.51 -4.69
N VAL A 37 0.62 -7.46 -3.61
CA VAL A 37 -0.73 -8.03 -3.51
C VAL A 37 -1.68 -7.04 -2.82
N GLY A 38 -2.95 -7.40 -2.63
CA GLY A 38 -3.85 -6.55 -1.84
C GLY A 38 -3.31 -6.35 -0.41
N GLY A 39 -3.34 -5.13 0.14
CA GLY A 39 -2.71 -4.83 1.44
C GLY A 39 -3.21 -5.71 2.59
N VAL A 40 -4.50 -6.08 2.56
CA VAL A 40 -5.09 -7.02 3.53
C VAL A 40 -4.50 -8.43 3.40
N ASP A 41 -4.27 -8.90 2.16
CA ASP A 41 -3.66 -10.21 1.90
C ASP A 41 -2.18 -10.22 2.32
N ALA A 42 -1.45 -9.16 1.99
CA ALA A 42 -0.06 -9.00 2.42
C ALA A 42 0.08 -9.07 3.95
N ALA A 43 -0.76 -8.32 4.68
CA ALA A 43 -0.75 -8.36 6.14
C ALA A 43 -1.04 -9.76 6.67
N LYS A 44 -2.07 -10.44 6.14
CA LYS A 44 -2.42 -11.83 6.54
C LYS A 44 -1.28 -12.82 6.33
N ARG A 45 -0.54 -12.70 5.21
CA ARG A 45 0.62 -13.57 4.92
C ARG A 45 1.75 -13.36 5.91
N VAL A 46 2.02 -12.11 6.28
CA VAL A 46 3.01 -11.78 7.33
C VAL A 46 2.56 -12.30 8.70
N GLU A 47 1.27 -12.10 9.06
CA GLU A 47 0.68 -12.65 10.31
C GLU A 47 0.69 -14.19 10.34
N ALA A 48 0.60 -14.84 9.18
CA ALA A 48 0.72 -16.29 9.06
C ALA A 48 2.17 -16.79 9.16
N GLY A 49 3.15 -15.89 9.31
CA GLY A 49 4.56 -16.24 9.44
C GLY A 49 5.28 -16.52 8.13
N GLU A 50 4.72 -16.12 6.98
CA GLU A 50 5.47 -16.20 5.72
C GLU A 50 6.71 -15.29 5.78
N ALA A 51 7.85 -15.85 5.39
CA ALA A 51 9.13 -15.18 5.52
C ALA A 51 9.33 -14.09 4.45
N PHE A 52 9.47 -12.85 4.91
CA PHE A 52 9.89 -11.68 4.13
C PHE A 52 10.97 -10.91 4.89
N ASP A 53 11.90 -10.33 4.16
CA ASP A 53 12.96 -9.46 4.69
C ASP A 53 12.45 -8.03 4.93
N GLY A 54 11.31 -7.67 4.36
CA GLY A 54 10.66 -6.39 4.59
C GLY A 54 9.22 -6.33 4.11
N VAL A 55 8.47 -5.41 4.70
CA VAL A 55 7.03 -5.25 4.52
C VAL A 55 6.74 -3.78 4.23
N VAL A 56 6.03 -3.50 3.13
CA VAL A 56 5.66 -2.14 2.71
C VAL A 56 4.14 -2.04 2.64
N LEU A 57 3.52 -1.55 3.71
CA LEU A 57 2.06 -1.44 3.86
C LEU A 57 1.70 -0.11 4.53
N ALA A 58 0.40 0.21 4.56
CA ALA A 58 -0.14 1.30 5.35
C ALA A 58 0.38 1.28 6.80
N SER A 59 0.63 2.47 7.35
CA SER A 59 1.23 2.68 8.68
C SER A 59 0.52 1.89 9.79
N ASN A 60 -0.81 1.91 9.79
CA ASN A 60 -1.62 1.19 10.76
C ASN A 60 -1.48 -0.34 10.68
N ALA A 61 -1.21 -0.90 9.50
CA ALA A 61 -0.93 -2.33 9.33
C ALA A 61 0.46 -2.67 9.86
N ILE A 62 1.47 -1.85 9.53
CA ILE A 62 2.83 -2.02 10.07
C ILE A 62 2.82 -1.93 11.60
N ASP A 63 2.10 -0.99 12.19
CA ASP A 63 1.99 -0.85 13.65
C ASP A 63 1.39 -2.10 14.32
N LYS A 64 0.35 -2.69 13.71
CA LYS A 64 -0.24 -3.95 14.19
C LYS A 64 0.74 -5.13 14.06
N LEU A 65 1.47 -5.21 12.95
CA LEU A 65 2.47 -6.25 12.73
C LEU A 65 3.65 -6.13 13.70
N ILE A 66 4.06 -4.91 14.06
CA ILE A 66 5.06 -4.67 15.12
C ILE A 66 4.50 -5.08 16.47
N ALA A 67 3.28 -4.63 16.82
CA ALA A 67 2.67 -4.94 18.11
C ALA A 67 2.43 -6.45 18.31
N SER A 68 2.19 -7.19 17.24
CA SER A 68 2.03 -8.65 17.25
C SER A 68 3.34 -9.43 17.10
N GLY A 69 4.49 -8.74 16.95
CA GLY A 69 5.82 -9.35 16.88
C GLY A 69 6.20 -9.94 15.52
N HIS A 70 5.44 -9.67 14.46
CA HIS A 70 5.74 -10.14 13.10
C HIS A 70 6.67 -9.21 12.32
N VAL A 71 6.78 -7.94 12.74
CA VAL A 71 7.76 -6.97 12.22
C VAL A 71 8.66 -6.50 13.36
N LEU A 72 9.98 -6.41 13.09
CA LEU A 72 10.98 -6.01 14.07
C LEU A 72 10.74 -4.56 14.55
N ALA A 73 10.50 -4.40 15.85
CA ALA A 73 10.31 -3.08 16.46
C ALA A 73 11.53 -2.16 16.23
N GLY A 74 11.26 -0.88 15.99
CA GLY A 74 12.29 0.13 15.73
C GLY A 74 12.83 0.18 14.30
N THR A 75 12.31 -0.65 13.38
CA THR A 75 12.75 -0.67 11.96
C THR A 75 11.82 0.08 11.00
N ARG A 76 10.64 0.52 11.47
CA ARG A 76 9.67 1.25 10.63
C ARG A 76 10.27 2.55 10.12
N ALA A 77 10.13 2.77 8.81
CA ALA A 77 10.41 4.05 8.16
C ALA A 77 9.21 4.42 7.27
N ASP A 78 8.72 5.65 7.42
CA ASP A 78 7.65 6.17 6.57
C ASP A 78 8.22 6.65 5.23
N LEU A 79 7.71 6.10 4.12
CA LEU A 79 8.24 6.36 2.78
C LEU A 79 7.46 7.43 2.03
N VAL A 80 6.13 7.39 2.11
CA VAL A 80 5.22 8.23 1.34
C VAL A 80 3.93 8.50 2.11
N HIS A 81 3.26 9.60 1.78
CA HIS A 81 1.88 9.86 2.19
C HIS A 81 0.96 9.59 1.01
N SER A 82 -0.06 8.74 1.21
CA SER A 82 -1.07 8.42 0.20
C SER A 82 -2.36 9.18 0.51
N GLY A 83 -2.81 10.01 -0.44
CA GLY A 83 -4.09 10.71 -0.34
C GLY A 83 -5.24 9.81 -0.76
N VAL A 84 -6.41 10.03 -0.16
CA VAL A 84 -7.69 9.44 -0.63
C VAL A 84 -8.39 10.47 -1.51
N ALA A 85 -8.93 10.03 -2.63
CA ALA A 85 -9.66 10.87 -3.57
C ALA A 85 -10.92 10.16 -4.08
N VAL A 86 -11.92 10.96 -4.46
CA VAL A 86 -13.06 10.50 -5.26
C VAL A 86 -12.74 10.83 -6.71
N ALA A 87 -12.86 9.84 -7.59
CA ALA A 87 -12.65 10.01 -9.02
C ALA A 87 -13.97 9.77 -9.76
N VAL A 88 -14.22 10.58 -10.79
CA VAL A 88 -15.33 10.42 -11.74
C VAL A 88 -14.77 10.22 -13.15
N PRO A 89 -15.56 9.69 -14.11
CA PRO A 89 -15.17 9.70 -15.52
C PRO A 89 -14.76 11.11 -15.98
N ALA A 90 -13.81 11.22 -16.92
CA ALA A 90 -13.19 12.49 -17.30
C ALA A 90 -14.19 13.60 -17.71
N ASP A 91 -15.30 13.23 -18.35
CA ASP A 91 -16.33 14.15 -18.81
C ASP A 91 -17.56 14.23 -17.88
N ALA A 92 -17.53 13.56 -16.73
CA ALA A 92 -18.61 13.59 -15.76
C ALA A 92 -18.47 14.81 -14.81
N PRO A 93 -19.58 15.39 -14.33
CA PRO A 93 -19.53 16.41 -13.30
C PRO A 93 -18.83 15.91 -12.04
N VAL A 94 -17.93 16.74 -11.48
CA VAL A 94 -17.32 16.48 -10.17
C VAL A 94 -18.37 16.78 -9.10
N PRO A 95 -18.76 15.80 -8.26
CA PRO A 95 -19.72 16.03 -7.18
C PRO A 95 -19.12 16.94 -6.11
N ASP A 96 -19.96 17.69 -5.41
CA ASP A 96 -19.56 18.34 -4.18
C ASP A 96 -19.30 17.27 -3.11
N ILE A 97 -18.13 17.34 -2.49
CA ILE A 97 -17.69 16.45 -1.40
C ILE A 97 -17.07 17.26 -0.25
N SER A 98 -17.40 18.56 -0.17
CA SER A 98 -16.82 19.49 0.80
C SER A 98 -17.25 19.22 2.24
N THR A 99 -18.40 18.54 2.43
CA THR A 99 -18.88 18.07 3.72
C THR A 99 -19.16 16.57 3.71
N GLU A 100 -19.28 15.98 4.90
CA GLU A 100 -19.68 14.57 5.04
C GLU A 100 -21.08 14.32 4.44
N GLU A 101 -22.00 15.27 4.58
CA GLU A 101 -23.35 15.18 4.03
C GLU A 101 -23.34 15.21 2.51
N ASP A 102 -22.56 16.12 1.91
CA ASP A 102 -22.43 16.23 0.45
C ASP A 102 -21.75 14.99 -0.14
N LEU A 103 -20.68 14.49 0.51
CA LEU A 103 -20.04 13.24 0.12
C LEU A 103 -21.02 12.06 0.18
N LYS A 104 -21.81 11.95 1.24
CA LYS A 104 -22.83 10.90 1.37
C LYS A 104 -23.89 11.03 0.28
N ALA A 105 -24.37 12.22 -0.01
CA ALA A 105 -25.33 12.47 -1.09
C ALA A 105 -24.75 12.07 -2.45
N ALA A 106 -23.50 12.41 -2.73
CA ALA A 106 -22.79 12.04 -3.94
C ALA A 106 -22.67 10.51 -4.10
N ILE A 107 -22.32 9.80 -3.02
CA ILE A 107 -22.23 8.33 -3.02
C ILE A 107 -23.60 7.70 -3.25
N LEU A 108 -24.66 8.19 -2.61
CA LEU A 108 -26.02 7.65 -2.75
C LEU A 108 -26.63 7.93 -4.13
N ALA A 109 -26.25 9.02 -4.78
CA ALA A 109 -26.69 9.36 -6.13
C ALA A 109 -25.94 8.59 -7.23
N ALA A 110 -24.77 8.03 -6.93
CA ALA A 110 -23.96 7.30 -7.90
C ALA A 110 -24.64 5.98 -8.31
N PRO A 111 -24.86 5.72 -9.61
CA PRO A 111 -25.45 4.45 -10.07
C PRO A 111 -24.57 3.23 -9.76
N THR A 112 -23.25 3.42 -9.73
CA THR A 112 -22.24 2.41 -9.41
C THR A 112 -21.12 3.04 -8.59
N LEU A 113 -20.48 2.23 -7.73
CA LEU A 113 -19.35 2.65 -6.90
C LEU A 113 -18.23 1.62 -6.98
N GLY A 114 -17.03 2.08 -7.30
CA GLY A 114 -15.79 1.30 -7.20
C GLY A 114 -15.00 1.72 -5.96
N TYR A 115 -14.66 0.77 -5.10
CA TYR A 115 -13.79 0.98 -3.95
C TYR A 115 -12.95 -0.27 -3.67
N SER A 116 -11.77 -0.12 -3.08
CA SER A 116 -10.92 -1.25 -2.69
C SER A 116 -11.35 -1.83 -1.34
N THR A 117 -11.08 -3.12 -1.12
CA THR A 117 -11.40 -3.84 0.13
C THR A 117 -10.49 -3.46 1.32
N GLY A 118 -9.63 -2.46 1.18
CA GLY A 118 -8.77 -1.97 2.26
C GLY A 118 -7.83 -0.84 1.80
N PRO A 119 -7.28 -0.08 2.77
CA PRO A 119 -6.25 0.92 2.50
C PRO A 119 -5.00 0.23 1.92
N SER A 120 -4.31 0.95 1.03
CA SER A 120 -3.01 0.52 0.52
C SER A 120 -1.88 1.11 1.34
#